data_AF-A0ABD1LS09-F1
#
_entry.id   AF-A0ABD1LS09-F1
#
_cell.length_a   1.000
_cell.length_b   1.000
_cell.length_c   1.000
_cell.angle_alpha   90.00
_cell.angle_beta   90.00
_cell.angle_gamma   90.00
#
_symmetry.space_group_name_H-M   'P 1'
#
loop_
_entity.id
_entity.type
_entity.pdbx_description
1 polymer ?
#
loop_
_entity_poly.entity_id
_entity_poly.type
_entity_poly.pdbx_seq_one_letter_code
_entity_poly.pdbx_strand_id
1 'polypeptide(L)'
;MLTSVDGSLSSTVSPAFTSWKQQDQRLVSLLLASLTEEILAEVLHCETSQQIWTNLESLFGGDSKQREIAIRDQLLHLKKDSSSM
;
A
#
# COMPACT_ATOMS: atom_id res chain seq x y z
N MET A 1 -16.50 25.10 35.17
CA MET A 1 -16.88 26.43 34.61
C MET A 1 -16.11 26.57 33.31
N LEU A 2 -16.69 26.69 32.11
CA LEU A 2 -18.04 27.13 31.72
C LEU A 2 -18.78 26.06 30.91
N THR A 3 -20.04 25.89 31.24
CA THR A 3 -21.04 25.07 30.57
C THR A 3 -21.55 25.79 29.33
N SER A 4 -21.43 25.17 28.16
CA SER A 4 -22.32 25.45 27.03
C SER A 4 -23.09 24.18 26.74
N VAL A 5 -24.32 24.13 27.25
CA VAL A 5 -25.37 23.21 26.82
C VAL A 5 -25.84 23.71 25.46
N ASP A 6 -25.44 23.01 24.41
CA ASP A 6 -26.27 22.91 23.20
C ASP A 6 -26.15 21.48 22.69
N GLY A 7 -27.22 20.71 22.93
CA GLY A 7 -27.38 19.33 22.51
C GLY A 7 -27.72 19.20 21.04
N SER A 8 -26.95 19.86 20.16
CA SER A 8 -26.96 19.56 18.74
C SER A 8 -25.78 18.66 18.45
N LEU A 9 -26.02 17.34 18.38
CA LEU A 9 -25.13 16.42 17.69
C LEU A 9 -25.11 16.88 16.23
N SER A 10 -24.24 17.84 15.94
CA SER A 10 -24.01 18.35 14.60
C SER A 10 -23.51 17.17 13.78
N SER A 11 -24.43 16.51 13.10
CA SER A 11 -24.22 15.42 12.13
C SER A 11 -23.57 15.96 10.85
N THR A 12 -22.60 16.84 11.01
CA THR A 12 -21.95 17.58 9.94
C THR A 12 -20.55 17.02 9.84
N VAL A 13 -20.37 16.11 8.88
CA VAL A 13 -19.06 15.56 8.55
C VAL A 13 -18.07 16.70 8.34
N SER A 14 -16.92 16.63 9.02
CA SER A 14 -15.88 17.66 8.90
C SER A 14 -15.48 17.83 7.43
N PRO A 15 -15.46 19.06 6.88
CA PRO A 15 -15.06 19.32 5.50
C PRO A 15 -13.67 18.75 5.16
N ALA A 16 -12.76 18.72 6.14
CA ALA A 16 -11.43 18.14 5.99
C ALA A 16 -11.49 16.63 5.75
N PHE A 17 -12.39 15.91 6.44
CA PHE A 17 -12.58 14.47 6.22
C PHE A 17 -13.15 14.18 4.84
N THR A 18 -14.11 14.99 4.37
CA THR A 18 -14.66 14.84 3.02
C THR A 18 -13.60 15.04 1.94
N SER A 19 -12.76 16.07 2.09
CA SER A 19 -11.64 16.33 1.17
C SER A 19 -10.63 15.18 1.17
N TRP A 20 -10.25 14.69 2.35
CA TRP A 20 -9.38 13.53 2.49
C TRP A 20 -10.00 12.29 1.82
N LYS A 21 -11.28 12.01 2.05
CA LYS A 21 -11.94 10.84 1.47
C LYS A 21 -12.00 10.92 -0.05
N GLN A 22 -12.26 12.10 -0.63
CA GLN A 22 -12.21 12.30 -2.07
C GLN A 22 -10.80 12.04 -2.64
N GLN A 23 -9.76 12.50 -1.95
CA GLN A 23 -8.38 12.24 -2.35
C GLN A 23 -8.04 10.74 -2.27
N ASP A 24 -8.39 10.11 -1.15
CA ASP A 24 -8.19 8.67 -0.91
C ASP A 24 -8.86 7.84 -2.01
N GLN A 25 -10.12 8.13 -2.37
CA GLN A 25 -10.82 7.41 -3.43
C GLN A 25 -10.18 7.57 -4.81
N ARG A 26 -9.58 8.73 -5.12
CA ARG A 26 -8.79 8.89 -6.36
C ARG A 26 -7.57 7.99 -6.37
N LEU A 27 -6.88 7.88 -5.24
CA LEU A 27 -5.72 7.00 -5.11
C LEU A 27 -6.13 5.52 -5.19
N VAL A 28 -7.24 5.13 -4.57
CA VAL A 28 -7.81 3.79 -4.69
C VAL A 28 -8.06 3.44 -6.15
N SER A 29 -8.78 4.28 -6.90
CA SER A 29 -9.05 4.04 -8.32
C SER A 29 -7.78 3.91 -9.16
N LEU A 30 -6.78 4.77 -8.90
CA LEU A 30 -5.48 4.69 -9.58
C LEU A 30 -4.75 3.38 -9.28
N LEU A 31 -4.71 2.98 -8.01
CA LEU A 31 -4.08 1.74 -7.57
C LEU A 31 -4.77 0.54 -8.22
N LEU A 32 -6.09 0.43 -8.12
CA LEU A 32 -6.85 -0.67 -8.74
C LEU A 32 -6.63 -0.75 -10.26
N ALA A 33 -6.54 0.39 -10.96
CA ALA A 33 -6.29 0.41 -12.39
C ALA A 33 -4.86 -0.03 -12.80
N SER A 34 -3.91 0.00 -11.85
CA SER A 34 -2.51 -0.39 -12.10
C SER A 34 -2.21 -1.86 -11.81
N LEU A 35 -3.14 -2.57 -11.16
CA LEU A 35 -2.95 -3.94 -10.70
C LEU A 35 -3.51 -4.96 -11.70
N THR A 36 -2.92 -6.15 -11.71
CA THR A 36 -3.46 -7.29 -12.46
C THR A 36 -4.67 -7.89 -11.73
N GLU A 37 -5.50 -8.66 -12.44
CA GLU A 37 -6.70 -9.30 -11.89
C GLU A 37 -6.42 -10.19 -10.67
N GLU A 38 -5.29 -10.90 -10.69
CA GLU A 38 -4.82 -11.72 -9.57
C GLU A 38 -4.57 -10.90 -8.31
N ILE A 39 -3.87 -9.76 -8.43
CA ILE A 39 -3.53 -8.91 -7.29
C ILE A 39 -4.74 -8.07 -6.85
N LEU A 40 -5.65 -7.75 -7.77
CA LEU A 40 -6.93 -7.11 -7.45
C LEU A 40 -7.72 -7.94 -6.44
N ALA A 41 -7.80 -9.27 -6.62
CA ALA A 41 -8.52 -10.17 -5.71
C ALA A 41 -8.03 -10.09 -4.26
N GLU A 42 -6.72 -9.91 -4.07
CA GLU A 42 -6.09 -9.77 -2.75
C GLU A 42 -6.43 -8.45 -2.05
N VAL A 43 -6.71 -7.38 -2.81
CA VAL A 43 -6.98 -6.04 -2.26
C VAL A 43 -8.47 -5.66 -2.24
N LEU A 44 -9.37 -6.54 -2.67
CA LEU A 44 -10.83 -6.30 -2.68
C LEU A 44 -11.42 -5.94 -1.31
N HIS A 45 -10.77 -6.40 -0.23
CA HIS A 45 -11.22 -6.18 1.15
C HIS A 45 -10.74 -4.83 1.74
N CYS A 46 -9.96 -4.05 0.98
CA CYS A 46 -9.40 -2.78 1.44
C CYS A 46 -10.29 -1.58 1.07
N GLU A 47 -10.51 -0.66 2.00
CA GLU A 47 -11.42 0.48 1.83
C GLU A 47 -10.72 1.82 1.58
N THR A 48 -9.42 1.86 1.83
CA THR A 48 -8.57 3.06 1.75
C THR A 48 -7.30 2.76 0.95
N SER A 49 -6.74 3.79 0.33
CA SER A 49 -5.49 3.65 -0.42
C SER A 49 -4.34 3.19 0.47
N GLN A 50 -4.36 3.56 1.75
CA GLN A 50 -3.38 3.12 2.73
C GLN A 50 -3.43 1.59 2.93
N GLN A 51 -4.61 1.03 3.13
CA GLN A 51 -4.78 -0.42 3.33
C GLN A 51 -4.33 -1.21 2.09
N ILE A 52 -4.72 -0.74 0.89
CA ILE A 52 -4.28 -1.34 -0.37
C ILE A 52 -2.75 -1.33 -0.43
N TRP A 53 -2.13 -0.18 -0.17
CA TRP A 53 -0.67 -0.04 -0.24
C TRP A 53 0.07 -0.94 0.75
N THR A 54 -0.40 -1.00 2.01
CA THR A 54 0.21 -1.87 3.03
C THR A 54 0.04 -3.35 2.69
N ASN A 55 -1.09 -3.74 2.10
CA ASN A 55 -1.27 -5.13 1.67
C ASN A 55 -0.32 -5.49 0.51
N LEU A 56 -0.22 -4.62 -0.49
CA LEU A 56 0.74 -4.79 -1.60
C LEU A 56 2.19 -4.86 -1.09
N GLU A 57 2.56 -4.00 -0.13
CA GLU A 57 3.88 -4.05 0.50
C GLU A 57 4.13 -5.38 1.21
N SER A 58 3.13 -5.94 1.91
CA SER A 58 3.25 -7.24 2.55
C SER A 58 3.38 -8.38 1.53
N LEU A 59 2.57 -8.36 0.47
CA LEU A 59 2.58 -9.36 -0.60
C LEU A 59 3.93 -9.40 -1.33
N PHE A 60 4.45 -8.24 -1.72
CA PHE A 60 5.68 -8.16 -2.53
C PHE A 60 6.95 -7.92 -1.72
N GLY A 61 6.85 -7.59 -0.44
CA GLY A 61 7.98 -7.27 0.42
C GLY A 61 8.91 -8.46 0.69
N GLY A 62 8.35 -9.68 0.76
CA GLY A 62 9.11 -10.92 0.83
C GLY A 62 9.83 -11.18 -0.50
N ASP A 63 9.07 -11.44 -1.56
CA ASP A 63 9.61 -11.80 -2.88
C ASP A 63 10.68 -10.85 -3.41
N SER A 64 10.54 -9.54 -3.15
CA SER A 64 11.53 -8.54 -3.54
C SER A 64 12.89 -8.77 -2.86
N LYS A 65 12.90 -9.09 -1.57
CA LYS A 65 14.13 -9.37 -0.80
C LYS A 65 14.74 -10.72 -1.18
N GLN A 66 13.91 -11.75 -1.36
CA GLN A 66 14.36 -13.04 -1.86
C GLN A 66 15.07 -12.89 -3.22
N ARG A 67 14.46 -12.11 -4.13
CA ARG A 67 15.02 -11.86 -5.47
C ARG A 67 16.33 -11.06 -5.41
N GLU A 68 16.42 -10.07 -4.54
CA GLU A 68 17.64 -9.30 -4.27
C GLU A 68 18.79 -10.22 -3.81
N ILE A 69 18.51 -11.13 -2.86
CA ILE A 69 19.49 -12.11 -2.37
C ILE A 69 19.91 -13.06 -3.49
N ALA A 70 18.95 -13.60 -4.25
CA ALA A 70 19.24 -14.51 -5.36
C ALA A 70 20.12 -13.86 -6.43
N ILE A 71 19.87 -12.59 -6.79
CA ILE A 71 20.71 -11.85 -7.74
C ILE A 71 22.13 -11.65 -7.18
N ARG A 72 22.27 -11.29 -5.89
CA ARG A 72 23.59 -11.17 -5.26
C ARG A 72 24.36 -12.48 -5.29
N ASP A 73 23.70 -13.59 -4.97
CA ASP A 73 24.29 -14.92 -4.99
C ASP A 73 24.74 -15.32 -6.40
N GLN A 74 23.89 -15.09 -7.42
CA GLN A 74 24.27 -15.30 -8.82
C GLN A 74 25.50 -14.48 -9.22
N LEU A 75 25.56 -13.20 -8.85
CA LEU A 75 26.71 -12.34 -9.14
C LEU A 75 28.00 -12.84 -8.46
N LEU A 76 27.91 -13.32 -7.22
CA LEU A 76 29.04 -13.90 -6.49
C LEU A 76 29.52 -15.20 -7.14
N HIS A 77 28.60 -16.06 -7.57
CA HIS A 77 28.92 -17.30 -8.28
C HIS A 77 29.50 -17.04 -9.67
N LEU A 78 28.98 -16.07 -10.42
CA LEU A 78 29.53 -15.66 -11.72
C LEU A 78 30.96 -15.12 -11.61
N LYS A 79 31.26 -14.36 -10.55
CA LYS A 79 32.62 -13.88 -10.28
C LYS A 79 33.58 -15.03 -9.96
N LYS A 80 33.11 -16.05 -9.23
CA LYS A 80 33.92 -17.20 -8.82
C LYS A 80 34.30 -18.12 -9.99
N ASP A 81 33.45 -18.24 -11.01
CA ASP A 81 33.74 -19.05 -12.21
C ASP A 81 34.81 -18.41 -13.11
N SER A 82 34.91 -17.08 -13.12
CA SER A 82 35.94 -16.35 -13.88
C SER A 82 37.35 -16.33 -13.26
N SER A 83 37.54 -16.95 -12.08
CA SER A 83 38.84 -17.05 -11.39
C SER A 83 39.36 -18.50 -11.29
N SER A 84 38.85 -19.41 -12.11
CA SER A 84 39.43 -20.75 -12.23
C SER A 84 40.28 -20.87 -13.50
N MET A 85 41.44 -20.20 -13.51
CA MET A 85 42.70 -20.61 -14.16
C MET A 85 43.89 -19.92 -13.50
#